data_AF-A0A2N2LR54-F1
#
_entry.id   AF-A0A2N2LR54-F1
#
_cell.length_a   1.000
_cell.length_b   1.000
_cell.length_c   1.000
_cell.angle_alpha   90.00
_cell.angle_beta   90.00
_cell.angle_gamma   90.00
#
_symmetry.space_group_name_H-M   'P 1'
#
loop_
_entity.id
_entity.type
_entity.pdbx_description
1 polymer ?
#
loop_
_entity_poly.entity_id
_entity_poly.type
_entity_poly.pdbx_seq_one_letter_code
_entity_poly.pdbx_strand_id
1 'polypeptide(L)'
;MKKLRVLLFTIGVFLCATLAACTPRIQASGSNATDIPQANMPNPASVYCEQNGNKQEIRTAADGSQSGVCVFPDGSTCDEWAYFRGECVMETLENPKLNQTIEPTPNASGGYMQPGTSEPIADWWGIIKSTQPGAQYDDYFERQDLGGSIYFGIDSLDPEVEAQIQTLRDSGKTVHLYGTLFSNVPDYNGSQVQIDQIEVEGK
;
A
#
# COMPACT_ATOMS: atom_id res chain seq x y z
N MET A 1 -13.69 0.77 -87.54
CA MET A 1 -12.59 0.97 -88.52
C MET A 1 -11.91 2.29 -88.15
N LYS A 2 -10.61 2.46 -87.89
CA LYS A 2 -9.41 1.65 -88.07
C LYS A 2 -8.44 2.02 -86.93
N LYS A 3 -7.75 0.99 -86.45
CA LYS A 3 -6.52 1.03 -85.67
C LYS A 3 -5.52 2.00 -86.32
N LEU A 4 -4.94 2.93 -85.56
CA LEU A 4 -3.71 3.59 -85.95
C LEU A 4 -2.59 3.07 -85.03
N ARG A 5 -1.74 2.24 -85.64
CA ARG A 5 -0.56 1.63 -85.06
C ARG A 5 0.62 2.59 -85.18
N VAL A 6 1.69 2.23 -84.47
CA VAL A 6 3.11 2.60 -84.71
C VAL A 6 3.48 3.92 -84.03
N LEU A 7 4.43 3.99 -83.10
CA LEU A 7 5.82 3.56 -83.26
C LEU A 7 6.49 3.35 -81.88
N LEU A 8 7.21 2.23 -81.77
CA LEU A 8 8.21 1.96 -80.75
C LEU A 8 9.41 2.89 -80.90
N PHE A 9 9.85 3.52 -79.80
CA PHE A 9 11.25 3.89 -79.55
C PHE A 9 11.51 3.54 -78.08
N THR A 10 11.93 2.31 -77.81
CA THR A 10 13.33 1.95 -77.55
C THR A 10 13.96 2.69 -76.36
N ILE A 11 14.16 1.91 -75.31
CA ILE A 11 15.40 1.80 -74.54
C ILE A 11 15.78 3.02 -73.69
N GLY A 12 15.78 2.79 -72.37
CA GLY A 12 16.93 3.23 -71.59
C GLY A 12 16.59 3.77 -70.22
N VAL A 13 17.08 3.05 -69.22
CA VAL A 13 17.67 3.61 -68.00
C VAL A 13 16.68 3.96 -66.88
N PHE A 14 16.42 2.89 -66.11
CA PHE A 14 16.59 2.85 -64.65
C PHE A 14 17.49 3.99 -64.11
N LEU A 15 16.90 5.02 -63.51
CA LEU A 15 17.58 5.92 -62.57
C LEU A 15 16.51 6.53 -61.66
N CYS A 16 16.31 5.93 -60.49
CA CYS A 16 16.85 6.38 -59.22
C CYS A 16 16.30 7.75 -58.78
N ALA A 17 15.33 7.64 -57.87
CA ALA A 17 15.12 8.44 -56.68
C ALA A 17 15.06 9.99 -56.77
N THR A 18 13.94 10.46 -56.23
CA THR A 18 13.67 11.73 -55.54
C THR A 18 12.91 12.79 -56.33
N LEU A 19 11.70 13.09 -55.84
CA LEU A 19 11.11 14.43 -55.84
C LEU A 19 10.16 14.53 -54.64
N ALA A 20 10.37 15.59 -53.88
CA ALA A 20 9.87 15.87 -52.54
C ALA A 20 8.35 16.09 -52.48
N ALA A 21 7.69 15.46 -51.50
CA ALA A 21 6.37 15.86 -51.04
C ALA A 21 6.52 16.81 -49.85
N CYS A 22 6.33 18.10 -50.08
CA CYS A 22 6.17 19.08 -49.00
C CYS A 22 4.73 18.99 -48.46
N THR A 23 4.57 18.44 -47.25
CA THR A 23 3.35 18.57 -46.45
C THR A 23 3.67 19.47 -45.26
N PRO A 24 2.87 20.50 -44.94
CA PRO A 24 3.08 21.28 -43.73
C PRO A 24 2.89 20.38 -42.50
N ARG A 25 3.99 20.13 -41.80
CA ARG A 25 4.01 19.44 -40.51
C ARG A 25 3.49 20.42 -39.47
N ILE A 26 2.29 20.19 -38.95
CA ILE A 26 1.87 20.79 -37.67
C ILE A 26 2.90 20.32 -36.64
N GLN A 27 3.78 21.23 -36.22
CA GLN A 27 4.62 21.05 -35.04
C GLN A 27 3.70 21.08 -33.83
N ALA A 28 3.28 19.91 -33.37
CA ALA A 28 2.99 19.71 -31.96
C ALA A 28 4.35 19.71 -31.24
N SER A 29 4.88 20.91 -31.01
CA SER A 29 6.03 21.14 -30.15
C SER A 29 5.65 20.76 -28.73
N GLY A 30 6.48 19.89 -28.15
CA GLY A 30 6.89 19.96 -26.75
C GLY A 30 5.78 19.83 -25.72
N SER A 31 5.58 18.59 -25.28
CA SER A 31 5.38 18.23 -23.86
C SER A 31 5.13 19.42 -22.93
N ASN A 32 3.86 19.79 -22.80
CA ASN A 32 3.37 20.18 -21.48
C ASN A 32 3.41 18.90 -20.66
N ALA A 33 4.56 18.62 -20.04
CA ALA A 33 4.56 17.93 -18.77
C ALA A 33 3.65 18.77 -17.89
N THR A 34 2.40 18.31 -17.77
CA THR A 34 1.54 18.72 -16.70
C THR A 34 2.32 18.33 -15.46
N ASP A 35 2.92 19.33 -14.82
CA ASP A 35 3.30 19.29 -13.42
C ASP A 35 2.00 19.02 -12.66
N ILE A 36 1.66 17.73 -12.56
CA ILE A 36 0.73 17.27 -11.54
C ILE A 36 1.58 17.32 -10.29
N PRO A 37 1.25 18.17 -9.31
CA PRO A 37 1.82 18.02 -7.99
C PRO A 37 1.32 16.67 -7.48
N GLN A 38 2.09 15.60 -7.66
CA GLN A 38 1.98 14.38 -6.86
C GLN A 38 2.52 14.71 -5.47
N ALA A 39 1.86 15.65 -4.79
CA ALA A 39 2.18 16.11 -3.44
C ALA A 39 0.97 15.96 -2.52
N ASN A 40 0.04 15.05 -2.86
CA ASN A 40 -1.19 14.85 -2.09
C ASN A 40 -1.30 13.47 -1.45
N MET A 41 -0.24 12.64 -1.53
CA MET A 41 -0.14 11.40 -0.76
C MET A 41 0.91 11.60 0.35
N PRO A 42 0.53 11.46 1.63
CA PRO A 42 1.48 11.52 2.73
C PRO A 42 2.60 10.50 2.57
N ASN A 43 3.81 10.85 2.97
CA ASN A 43 4.92 9.90 3.03
C ASN A 43 4.60 8.85 4.11
N PRO A 44 4.50 7.55 3.77
CA PRO A 44 4.12 6.52 4.74
C PRO A 44 5.11 6.41 5.91
N ALA A 45 6.41 6.66 5.69
CA ALA A 45 7.40 6.65 6.76
C ALA A 45 7.21 7.84 7.73
N SER A 46 6.88 9.02 7.18
CA SER A 46 6.55 10.20 7.99
C SER A 46 5.28 9.98 8.81
N VAL A 47 4.23 9.42 8.20
CA VAL A 47 2.96 9.11 8.90
C VAL A 47 3.20 8.08 10.00
N TYR A 48 3.96 7.03 9.71
CA TYR A 48 4.31 6.01 10.69
C TYR A 48 5.05 6.61 11.89
N CYS A 49 5.98 7.53 11.64
CA CYS A 49 6.67 8.28 12.67
C CYS A 49 5.70 8.94 13.67
N GLU A 50 4.77 9.73 13.14
CA GLU A 50 3.83 10.53 13.91
C GLU A 50 2.78 9.66 14.62
N GLN A 51 2.28 8.62 13.95
CA GLN A 51 1.31 7.68 14.53
C GLN A 51 1.87 6.88 15.71
N ASN A 52 3.18 6.64 15.74
CA ASN A 52 3.87 6.02 16.88
C ASN A 52 4.24 7.02 17.99
N GLY A 53 3.68 8.24 17.94
CA GLY A 53 3.89 9.26 18.97
C GLY A 53 5.26 9.94 18.90
N ASN A 54 6.01 9.73 17.81
CA ASN A 54 7.31 10.36 17.58
C ASN A 54 7.15 11.65 16.79
N LYS A 55 8.13 12.54 16.88
CA LYS A 55 8.14 13.79 16.12
C LYS A 55 8.83 13.58 14.78
N GLN A 56 8.14 13.88 13.68
CA GLN A 56 8.73 13.91 12.35
C GLN A 56 9.48 15.23 12.12
N GLU A 57 10.68 15.14 11.55
CA GLU A 57 11.48 16.28 11.13
C GLU A 57 12.07 16.04 9.74
N ILE A 58 12.05 17.06 8.88
CA ILE A 58 12.80 17.06 7.62
C ILE A 58 14.14 17.74 7.83
N ARG A 59 15.23 17.07 7.48
CA ARG A 59 16.60 17.58 7.52
C ARG A 59 17.11 17.84 6.11
N THR A 60 17.70 19.02 5.90
CA THR A 60 18.31 19.40 4.63
C THR A 60 19.83 19.30 4.75
N ALA A 61 20.45 18.50 3.88
CA ALA A 61 21.91 18.39 3.79
C ALA A 61 22.54 19.57 3.03
N ALA A 62 23.88 19.67 3.08
CA ALA A 62 24.62 20.76 2.44
C ALA A 62 24.49 20.79 0.91
N ASP A 63 24.17 19.66 0.29
CA ASP A 63 23.89 19.54 -1.14
C ASP A 63 22.43 19.86 -1.51
N GLY A 64 21.60 20.22 -0.52
CA GLY A 64 20.19 20.53 -0.69
C GLY A 64 19.26 19.32 -0.67
N SER A 65 19.78 18.09 -0.53
CA SER A 65 18.94 16.90 -0.36
C SER A 65 18.18 16.95 0.97
N GLN A 66 16.95 16.45 0.97
CA GLN A 66 16.10 16.37 2.16
C GLN A 66 15.88 14.91 2.56
N SER A 67 15.98 14.62 3.86
CA SER A 67 15.62 13.34 4.45
C SER A 67 14.73 13.52 5.67
N GLY A 68 13.79 12.61 5.88
CA GLY A 68 12.97 12.59 7.08
C GLY A 68 13.65 11.85 8.22
N VAL A 69 13.47 12.34 9.44
CA VAL A 69 14.00 11.77 10.67
C VAL A 69 12.89 11.74 11.71
N CYS A 70 12.74 10.59 12.34
CA CYS A 70 11.96 10.43 13.56
C CYS A 70 12.77 10.81 14.77
N VAL A 71 12.24 11.74 15.57
CA VAL A 71 12.75 12.10 16.89
C VAL A 71 11.86 11.45 17.93
N PHE A 72 12.45 10.57 18.69
CA PHE A 72 11.79 9.82 19.74
C PHE A 72 11.62 10.66 21.03
N PRO A 73 10.67 10.33 21.92
CA PRO A 73 10.47 11.01 23.22
C PRO A 73 11.71 11.14 24.11
N ASP A 74 12.64 10.19 24.06
CA ASP A 74 13.92 10.24 24.78
C ASP A 74 14.95 11.18 24.11
N GLY A 75 14.62 11.74 22.96
CA GLY A 75 15.47 12.60 22.14
C GLY A 75 16.40 11.85 21.20
N SER A 76 16.41 10.51 21.22
CA SER A 76 17.12 9.73 20.22
C SER A 76 16.45 9.89 18.86
N THR A 77 17.20 9.65 17.78
CA THR A 77 16.70 9.90 16.42
C THR A 77 17.00 8.74 15.50
N CYS A 78 16.08 8.45 14.59
CA CYS A 78 16.32 7.52 13.50
C CYS A 78 15.81 8.06 12.16
N ASP A 79 16.48 7.70 11.07
CA ASP A 79 15.96 7.89 9.72
C ASP A 79 14.54 7.32 9.61
N GLU A 80 13.60 8.09 9.05
CA GLU A 80 12.19 7.71 9.05
C GLU A 80 11.94 6.38 8.33
N TRP A 81 12.72 6.07 7.30
CA TRP A 81 12.59 4.84 6.53
C TRP A 81 13.25 3.65 7.22
N ALA A 82 14.37 3.87 7.90
CA ALA A 82 14.98 2.87 8.78
C ALA A 82 14.04 2.53 9.95
N TYR A 83 13.40 3.54 10.55
CA TYR A 83 12.41 3.33 11.59
C TYR A 83 11.17 2.61 11.05
N PHE A 84 10.65 3.06 9.90
CA PHE A 84 9.56 2.39 9.20
C PHE A 84 9.88 0.92 8.96
N ARG A 85 11.09 0.55 8.54
CA ARG A 85 11.50 -0.85 8.33
C ARG A 85 11.97 -1.57 9.60
N GLY A 86 11.91 -0.97 10.78
CA GLY A 86 12.38 -1.58 12.02
C GLY A 86 13.91 -1.85 12.07
N GLU A 87 14.69 -1.14 11.25
CA GLU A 87 16.16 -1.19 11.26
C GLU A 87 16.75 -0.45 12.47
N CYS A 88 15.91 0.28 13.19
CA CYS A 88 16.24 1.00 14.41
C CYS A 88 14.99 1.14 15.28
N VAL A 89 15.19 1.27 16.59
CA VAL A 89 14.14 1.53 17.57
C VAL A 89 14.68 2.44 18.67
N MET A 90 13.77 3.09 19.41
CA MET A 90 14.11 3.86 20.59
C MET A 90 14.59 2.91 21.70
N GLU A 91 15.82 3.06 22.17
CA GLU A 91 16.32 2.29 23.31
C GLU A 91 15.86 2.92 24.62
N THR A 92 14.70 2.49 25.12
CA THR A 92 14.21 2.43 26.53
C THR A 92 12.68 2.60 26.51
N LEU A 93 11.81 1.67 26.91
CA LEU A 93 11.79 0.58 27.89
C LEU A 93 11.02 -0.57 27.20
N GLU A 94 11.47 -1.81 26.98
CA GLU A 94 12.23 -2.76 27.77
C GLU A 94 13.24 -3.52 26.89
N ASN A 95 14.51 -3.57 27.31
CA ASN A 95 15.34 -4.74 27.05
C ASN A 95 16.45 -4.82 28.11
N PRO A 96 16.47 -5.88 28.92
CA PRO A 96 17.76 -6.52 29.09
C PRO A 96 17.65 -8.05 29.05
N LYS A 97 18.15 -8.62 27.94
CA LYS A 97 18.39 -10.03 27.64
C LYS A 97 17.15 -10.86 27.28
N LEU A 98 17.13 -11.31 26.02
CA LEU A 98 16.53 -12.60 25.69
C LEU A 98 17.49 -13.45 24.86
N ASN A 99 18.40 -14.12 25.57
CA ASN A 99 18.60 -15.53 25.30
C ASN A 99 17.70 -16.26 26.30
N GLN A 100 16.43 -16.46 25.93
CA GLN A 100 15.51 -17.45 26.50
C GLN A 100 14.17 -17.39 25.77
N THR A 101 13.94 -18.40 24.93
CA THR A 101 12.64 -19.02 24.69
C THR A 101 11.56 -18.16 24.04
N ILE A 102 11.30 -18.52 22.78
CA ILE A 102 10.07 -18.26 22.04
C ILE A 102 8.88 -18.69 22.93
N GLU A 103 8.26 -17.75 23.61
CA GLU A 103 6.91 -17.86 24.17
C GLU A 103 6.10 -16.75 23.49
N PRO A 104 4.98 -17.07 22.80
CA PRO A 104 4.20 -16.06 22.08
C PRO A 104 3.47 -15.20 23.11
N THR A 105 3.89 -13.95 23.30
CA THR A 105 3.07 -12.95 23.97
C THR A 105 1.92 -12.52 23.04
N PRO A 106 0.65 -12.81 23.36
CA PRO A 106 -0.49 -12.57 22.46
C PRO A 106 -0.78 -11.08 22.19
N ASN A 107 -0.28 -10.18 23.06
CA ASN A 107 -0.71 -8.78 23.10
C ASN A 107 0.10 -7.80 22.22
N ALA A 108 1.08 -8.26 21.45
CA ALA A 108 1.90 -7.40 20.57
C ALA A 108 1.62 -7.60 19.07
N SER A 109 0.74 -8.54 18.72
CA SER A 109 0.36 -8.82 17.33
C SER A 109 -0.45 -7.65 16.76
N GLY A 110 -0.35 -7.35 15.46
CA GLY A 110 -1.10 -6.27 14.77
C GLY A 110 -0.43 -4.91 14.76
N GLY A 111 0.84 -4.85 15.14
CA GLY A 111 1.70 -3.69 14.96
C GLY A 111 2.27 -3.59 13.53
N TYR A 112 3.38 -2.88 13.38
CA TYR A 112 4.08 -2.84 12.09
C TYR A 112 4.59 -4.23 11.69
N MET A 113 4.25 -4.62 10.48
CA MET A 113 4.72 -5.85 9.86
C MET A 113 5.56 -5.52 8.63
N GLN A 114 6.67 -6.24 8.45
CA GLN A 114 7.47 -6.13 7.23
C GLN A 114 6.59 -6.48 6.01
N PRO A 115 6.66 -5.74 4.89
CA PRO A 115 5.81 -6.02 3.73
C PRO A 115 5.91 -7.47 3.27
N GLY A 116 4.74 -8.12 3.07
CA GLY A 116 4.66 -9.51 2.63
C GLY A 116 4.92 -10.54 3.72
N THR A 117 4.90 -10.13 5.00
CA THR A 117 4.90 -11.05 6.14
C THR A 117 3.50 -11.33 6.66
N SER A 118 3.39 -12.42 7.41
CA SER A 118 2.17 -12.82 8.10
C SER A 118 2.44 -13.18 9.57
N GLU A 119 1.43 -13.04 10.40
CA GLU A 119 1.47 -13.46 11.80
C GLU A 119 0.13 -14.07 12.24
N PRO A 120 0.13 -15.08 13.12
CA PRO A 120 -1.11 -15.60 13.68
C PRO A 120 -1.71 -14.57 14.65
N ILE A 121 -3.03 -14.43 14.59
CA ILE A 121 -3.80 -13.66 15.56
C ILE A 121 -4.67 -14.61 16.38
N ALA A 122 -4.84 -14.29 17.65
CA ALA A 122 -5.73 -14.99 18.53
C ALA A 122 -6.40 -13.98 19.46
N ASP A 123 -7.71 -14.14 19.61
CA ASP A 123 -8.53 -13.40 20.56
C ASP A 123 -8.47 -11.87 20.37
N TRP A 124 -8.37 -11.42 19.12
CA TRP A 124 -8.49 -10.00 18.81
C TRP A 124 -9.94 -9.58 18.87
N TRP A 125 -10.26 -8.65 19.77
CA TRP A 125 -11.64 -8.20 19.93
C TRP A 125 -11.91 -6.79 19.38
N GLY A 126 -13.11 -6.64 18.83
CA GLY A 126 -13.52 -5.42 18.14
C GLY A 126 -14.85 -5.60 17.41
N ILE A 127 -15.08 -4.76 16.39
CA ILE A 127 -16.33 -4.77 15.60
C ILE A 127 -16.05 -4.84 14.11
N ILE A 128 -16.94 -5.48 13.36
CA ILE A 128 -16.87 -5.58 11.89
C ILE A 128 -17.74 -4.50 11.27
N LYS A 129 -17.18 -3.75 10.32
CA LYS A 129 -17.86 -2.66 9.62
C LYS A 129 -17.79 -2.84 8.12
N SER A 130 -18.87 -2.48 7.43
CA SER A 130 -18.83 -2.35 5.98
C SER A 130 -18.10 -1.08 5.57
N THR A 131 -17.49 -1.09 4.39
CA THR A 131 -17.01 0.13 3.75
C THR A 131 -18.16 0.88 3.07
N GLN A 132 -17.87 2.09 2.57
CA GLN A 132 -18.86 2.86 1.81
C GLN A 132 -19.18 2.20 0.47
N PRO A 133 -20.44 2.27 -0.03
CA PRO A 133 -20.78 1.78 -1.35
C PRO A 133 -19.86 2.34 -2.44
N GLY A 134 -19.26 1.45 -3.25
CA GLY A 134 -18.31 1.81 -4.29
C GLY A 134 -16.85 1.92 -3.83
N ALA A 135 -16.55 1.63 -2.57
CA ALA A 135 -15.19 1.40 -2.12
C ALA A 135 -14.58 0.16 -2.81
N GLN A 136 -13.25 0.12 -2.89
CA GLN A 136 -12.51 -0.97 -3.52
C GLN A 136 -12.61 -2.28 -2.75
N TYR A 137 -12.75 -2.19 -1.43
CA TYR A 137 -12.88 -3.30 -0.48
C TYR A 137 -14.21 -3.15 0.26
N ASP A 138 -14.78 -4.21 0.78
CA ASP A 138 -16.18 -4.25 1.23
C ASP A 138 -16.37 -4.24 2.75
N ASP A 139 -15.36 -4.62 3.54
CA ASP A 139 -15.39 -4.52 4.99
C ASP A 139 -14.01 -4.29 5.63
N TYR A 140 -14.05 -4.10 6.95
CA TYR A 140 -12.86 -4.05 7.80
C TYR A 140 -13.23 -4.37 9.23
N PHE A 141 -12.24 -4.84 9.98
CA PHE A 141 -12.29 -5.03 11.43
C PHE A 141 -11.70 -3.81 12.14
N GLU A 142 -12.47 -3.20 13.02
CA GLU A 142 -12.02 -2.18 13.96
C GLU A 142 -11.65 -2.84 15.28
N ARG A 143 -10.36 -3.02 15.51
CA ARG A 143 -9.79 -3.60 16.72
C ARG A 143 -9.82 -2.59 17.87
N GLN A 144 -10.18 -3.03 19.09
CA GLN A 144 -10.48 -2.15 20.21
C GLN A 144 -9.74 -2.46 21.54
N ASP A 145 -8.91 -3.49 21.57
CA ASP A 145 -8.18 -3.98 22.76
C ASP A 145 -6.96 -3.13 23.16
N LEU A 146 -6.39 -2.34 22.26
CA LEU A 146 -5.14 -1.59 22.47
C LEU A 146 -5.34 -0.11 22.88
N GLY A 147 -6.54 0.30 23.29
CA GLY A 147 -6.81 1.68 23.72
C GLY A 147 -6.85 2.71 22.57
N GLY A 148 -6.81 2.25 21.32
CA GLY A 148 -7.04 3.01 20.09
C GLY A 148 -7.57 2.10 18.98
N SER A 149 -8.32 2.66 18.03
CA SER A 149 -8.91 1.89 16.93
C SER A 149 -7.87 1.64 15.82
N ILE A 150 -7.52 0.38 15.60
CA ILE A 150 -6.71 -0.07 14.46
C ILE A 150 -7.63 -0.79 13.48
N TYR A 151 -7.45 -0.57 12.17
CA TYR A 151 -8.33 -1.10 11.14
C TYR A 151 -7.58 -2.03 10.19
N PHE A 152 -8.16 -3.22 9.97
CA PHE A 152 -7.63 -4.25 9.07
C PHE A 152 -8.72 -4.69 8.10
N GLY A 153 -8.35 -4.96 6.85
CA GLY A 153 -9.25 -5.70 5.95
C GLY A 153 -9.50 -7.09 6.51
N ILE A 154 -10.63 -7.71 6.17
CA ILE A 154 -10.94 -9.06 6.62
C ILE A 154 -11.47 -9.89 5.47
N ASP A 155 -11.16 -11.18 5.48
CA ASP A 155 -11.68 -12.15 4.53
C ASP A 155 -11.62 -13.54 5.17
N SER A 156 -12.30 -14.52 4.60
CA SER A 156 -12.24 -15.90 5.02
C SER A 156 -12.20 -16.86 3.84
N LEU A 157 -11.34 -17.87 3.91
CA LEU A 157 -11.38 -19.01 2.97
C LEU A 157 -12.49 -20.01 3.32
N ASP A 158 -12.99 -19.98 4.56
CA ASP A 158 -14.12 -20.78 4.99
C ASP A 158 -15.44 -20.05 4.68
N PRO A 159 -16.32 -20.62 3.85
CA PRO A 159 -17.59 -20.00 3.48
C PRO A 159 -18.58 -19.85 4.66
N GLU A 160 -18.47 -20.67 5.70
CA GLU A 160 -19.31 -20.53 6.90
C GLU A 160 -18.89 -19.30 7.71
N VAL A 161 -17.58 -19.09 7.86
CA VAL A 161 -17.02 -17.90 8.51
C VAL A 161 -17.32 -16.66 7.67
N GLU A 162 -17.22 -16.73 6.34
CA GLU A 162 -17.57 -15.63 5.44
C GLU A 162 -19.04 -15.20 5.60
N ALA A 163 -19.97 -16.17 5.70
CA ALA A 163 -21.37 -15.88 5.98
C ALA A 163 -21.58 -15.23 7.38
N GLN A 164 -20.76 -15.60 8.36
CA GLN A 164 -20.76 -14.97 9.68
C GLN A 164 -20.26 -13.51 9.59
N ILE A 165 -19.17 -13.26 8.88
CA ILE A 165 -18.64 -11.90 8.64
C ILE A 165 -19.75 -11.01 8.06
N GLN A 166 -20.39 -11.46 6.96
CA GLN A 166 -21.47 -10.71 6.31
C GLN A 166 -22.65 -10.43 7.25
N THR A 167 -22.98 -11.36 8.14
CA THR A 167 -24.05 -11.17 9.14
C THR A 167 -23.65 -10.20 10.25
N LEU A 168 -22.36 -10.13 10.57
CA LEU A 168 -21.82 -9.34 11.67
C LEU A 168 -21.45 -7.91 11.26
N ARG A 169 -21.28 -7.63 9.97
CA ARG A 169 -21.08 -6.28 9.40
C ARG A 169 -22.12 -5.30 9.96
N ASP A 170 -21.61 -4.21 10.52
CA ASP A 170 -22.40 -3.10 11.08
C ASP A 170 -23.41 -3.49 12.17
N SER A 171 -23.30 -4.70 12.72
CA SER A 171 -24.22 -5.20 13.76
C SER A 171 -23.98 -4.55 15.13
N GLY A 172 -22.80 -3.94 15.32
CA GLY A 172 -22.35 -3.37 16.59
C GLY A 172 -21.99 -4.42 17.65
N LYS A 173 -21.96 -5.72 17.31
CA LYS A 173 -21.54 -6.77 18.24
C LYS A 173 -20.02 -6.83 18.34
N THR A 174 -19.53 -6.96 19.57
CA THR A 174 -18.13 -7.32 19.81
C THR A 174 -17.89 -8.76 19.36
N VAL A 175 -16.85 -8.96 18.57
CA VAL A 175 -16.39 -10.27 18.11
C VAL A 175 -14.95 -10.48 18.53
N HIS A 176 -14.57 -11.73 18.72
CA HIS A 176 -13.20 -12.19 18.93
C HIS A 176 -12.77 -12.97 17.69
N LEU A 177 -11.69 -12.50 17.05
CA LEU A 177 -11.18 -13.05 15.81
C LEU A 177 -9.94 -13.92 16.07
N TYR A 178 -9.89 -15.03 15.34
CA TYR A 178 -8.73 -15.92 15.27
C TYR A 178 -8.40 -16.17 13.81
N GLY A 179 -7.11 -16.19 13.47
CA GLY A 179 -6.68 -16.39 12.10
C GLY A 179 -5.25 -15.92 11.85
N THR A 180 -5.01 -15.40 10.67
CA THR A 180 -3.69 -14.91 10.24
C THR A 180 -3.79 -13.51 9.67
N LEU A 181 -3.02 -12.55 10.23
CA LEU A 181 -2.84 -11.23 9.63
C LEU A 181 -1.77 -11.30 8.54
N PHE A 182 -2.06 -10.71 7.39
CA PHE A 182 -1.15 -10.51 6.27
C PHE A 182 -0.91 -9.02 6.02
N SER A 183 0.35 -8.67 5.77
CA SER A 183 0.78 -7.32 5.43
C SER A 183 1.01 -7.14 3.93
N ASN A 184 0.84 -5.91 3.44
CA ASN A 184 0.98 -5.55 2.02
C ASN A 184 0.01 -6.34 1.11
N VAL A 185 -1.21 -6.57 1.60
CA VAL A 185 -2.32 -7.16 0.85
C VAL A 185 -3.19 -6.03 0.30
N PRO A 186 -3.68 -6.10 -0.96
CA PRO A 186 -4.63 -5.13 -1.51
C PRO A 186 -5.99 -5.27 -0.83
N ASP A 187 -6.08 -4.73 0.38
CA ASP A 187 -7.27 -4.67 1.21
C ASP A 187 -7.20 -3.40 2.11
N TYR A 188 -8.11 -3.26 3.07
CA TYR A 188 -8.21 -2.10 3.94
C TYR A 188 -6.89 -1.82 4.68
N ASN A 189 -6.41 -0.57 4.58
CA ASN A 189 -5.11 -0.13 5.09
C ASN A 189 -3.88 -0.95 4.61
N GLY A 190 -4.00 -1.69 3.51
CA GLY A 190 -2.89 -2.50 2.98
C GLY A 190 -2.62 -3.78 3.78
N SER A 191 -3.60 -4.25 4.54
CA SER A 191 -3.51 -5.43 5.40
C SER A 191 -4.81 -6.21 5.41
N GLN A 192 -4.74 -7.52 5.57
CA GLN A 192 -5.91 -8.40 5.62
C GLN A 192 -5.74 -9.43 6.73
N VAL A 193 -6.73 -9.59 7.59
CA VAL A 193 -6.87 -10.74 8.46
C VAL A 193 -7.66 -11.81 7.71
N GLN A 194 -7.01 -12.94 7.45
CA GLN A 194 -7.68 -14.16 7.02
C GLN A 194 -8.23 -14.86 8.25
N ILE A 195 -9.56 -14.82 8.42
CA ILE A 195 -10.24 -15.28 9.61
C ILE A 195 -10.52 -16.78 9.49
N ASP A 196 -10.06 -17.54 10.47
CA ASP A 196 -10.34 -18.97 10.59
C ASP A 196 -11.51 -19.24 11.55
N GLN A 197 -11.74 -18.35 12.52
CA GLN A 197 -12.81 -18.48 13.52
C GLN A 197 -13.25 -17.13 14.08
N ILE A 198 -14.55 -17.02 14.35
CA ILE A 198 -15.19 -15.86 14.99
C ILE A 198 -15.96 -16.34 16.21
N GLU A 199 -15.73 -15.70 17.36
CA GLU A 199 -16.58 -15.83 18.55
C GLU A 199 -17.30 -14.51 18.80
N VAL A 200 -18.60 -14.58 19.11
CA VAL A 200 -19.40 -13.37 19.38
C VAL A 200 -19.56 -13.24 20.89
N GLU A 201 -19.20 -12.07 21.44
CA GLU A 201 -19.28 -11.85 22.88
C GLU A 201 -20.73 -12.04 23.39
N GLY A 202 -20.88 -12.78 24.50
CA GLY A 202 -22.16 -13.00 25.17
C GLY A 202 -23.11 -13.99 24.47
N LYS A 203 -22.61 -14.83 23.56
CA LYS A 203 -23.37 -15.90 22.90
C LYS A 203 -23.24 -17.25 23.60
#